data_AF-A0A2K2VIZ1-F1
#
_entry.id   AF-A0A2K2VIZ1-F1
#
_cell.length_a   1.000
_cell.length_b   1.000
_cell.length_c   1.000
_cell.angle_alpha   90.00
_cell.angle_beta   90.00
_cell.angle_gamma   90.00
#
_symmetry.space_group_name_H-M   'P 1'
#
loop_
_entity.id
_entity.type
_entity.pdbx_description
1 polymer ?
#
loop_
_entity_poly.entity_id
_entity_poly.type
_entity_poly.pdbx_seq_one_letter_code
_entity_poly.pdbx_strand_id
1 'polypeptide(L)'
;MNKIVKIALGAALILSVGASTASADANKGQKLFAKKLKDACGMTGAAMAGKHTQGEWEDLHKNGKLAQEIKTICPSVKDDDVADKYLEHYFDFFHKFGSDSGNVPAC
;
A
#
# COMPACT_ATOMS: atom_id res chain seq x y z
N MET A 1 10.30 -18.39 -26.02
CA MET A 1 10.37 -19.11 -24.73
C MET A 1 10.73 -18.11 -23.64
N ASN A 2 9.75 -17.73 -22.83
CA ASN A 2 9.87 -16.85 -21.64
C ASN A 2 11.03 -17.30 -20.75
N LYS A 3 11.88 -16.39 -20.23
CA LYS A 3 12.46 -16.35 -18.86
C LYS A 3 13.18 -15.01 -18.60
N ILE A 4 12.44 -13.91 -18.40
CA ILE A 4 13.00 -12.70 -17.76
C ILE A 4 12.39 -12.60 -16.36
N VAL A 5 12.77 -13.55 -15.51
CA VAL A 5 12.49 -13.49 -14.06
C VAL A 5 13.82 -13.69 -13.38
N LYS A 6 14.30 -12.63 -12.73
CA LYS A 6 15.21 -12.59 -11.58
C LYS A 6 15.56 -11.12 -11.31
N ILE A 7 14.57 -10.35 -10.87
CA ILE A 7 14.88 -9.12 -10.12
C ILE A 7 15.21 -9.60 -8.72
N ALA A 8 16.51 -9.68 -8.40
CA ALA A 8 16.97 -9.87 -7.04
C ALA A 8 16.82 -8.54 -6.30
N LEU A 9 15.71 -8.35 -5.57
CA LEU A 9 15.60 -7.30 -4.57
C LEU A 9 16.41 -7.73 -3.34
N GLY A 10 17.72 -7.48 -3.38
CA GLY A 10 18.53 -7.37 -2.17
C GLY A 10 18.48 -5.94 -1.69
N ALA A 11 17.71 -5.66 -0.64
CA ALA A 11 17.79 -4.41 0.10
C ALA A 11 17.74 -4.73 1.60
N ALA A 12 18.78 -4.29 2.31
CA ALA A 12 18.94 -4.47 3.74
C ALA A 12 17.85 -3.71 4.50
N LEU A 13 17.12 -4.42 5.36
CA LEU A 13 16.12 -3.85 6.26
C LEU A 13 16.84 -3.09 7.39
N ILE A 14 16.91 -1.76 7.29
CA ILE A 14 17.19 -0.92 8.46
C ILE A 14 15.85 -0.69 9.16
N LEU A 15 15.66 -1.39 10.28
CA LEU A 15 14.48 -1.30 11.14
C LEU A 15 14.47 0.06 11.86
N SER A 16 13.86 1.08 11.28
CA SER A 16 13.51 2.32 11.99
C SER A 16 12.13 2.17 12.64
N VAL A 17 12.11 1.89 13.94
CA VAL A 17 10.89 1.80 14.74
C VAL A 17 10.29 3.19 14.96
N GLY A 18 9.02 3.34 14.57
CA GLY A 18 8.04 4.15 15.30
C GLY A 18 7.97 5.64 14.98
N ALA A 19 7.46 6.01 13.80
CA ALA A 19 6.79 7.29 13.63
C ALA A 19 5.29 7.09 13.90
N SER A 20 4.79 7.64 15.00
CA SER A 20 3.34 7.79 15.18
C SER A 20 2.83 8.83 14.19
N THR A 21 2.51 8.38 12.97
CA THR A 21 1.84 9.19 11.96
C THR A 21 0.46 9.52 12.49
N ALA A 22 0.14 10.81 12.60
CA ALA A 22 -1.25 11.25 12.74
C ALA A 22 -2.00 10.69 11.52
N SER A 23 -2.71 9.58 11.72
CA SER A 23 -3.48 8.92 10.66
C SER A 23 -4.53 9.92 10.22
N ALA A 24 -4.32 10.57 9.06
CA ALA A 24 -5.46 11.01 8.29
C ALA A 24 -6.34 9.76 8.03
N ASP A 25 -7.65 9.96 7.90
CA ASP A 25 -8.68 8.94 8.14
C ASP A 25 -8.39 7.59 7.44
N ALA A 26 -7.73 6.65 8.13
CA ALA A 26 -7.45 5.32 7.59
C ALA A 26 -8.75 4.57 7.27
N ASN A 27 -9.85 4.93 7.96
CA ASN A 27 -11.19 4.47 7.64
C ASN A 27 -11.68 4.96 6.27
N LYS A 28 -11.35 6.19 5.88
CA LYS A 28 -11.64 6.73 4.55
C LYS A 28 -10.81 6.02 3.50
N GLY A 29 -9.53 5.78 3.76
CA GLY A 29 -8.65 4.96 2.93
C GLY A 29 -9.17 3.53 2.73
N GLN A 30 -9.57 2.86 3.81
CA GLN A 30 -10.18 1.53 3.76
C GLN A 30 -11.46 1.50 2.92
N LYS A 31 -12.38 2.45 3.13
CA LYS A 31 -13.62 2.56 2.33
C LYS A 31 -13.33 2.83 0.86
N LEU A 32 -12.34 3.66 0.58
CA LEU A 32 -11.93 3.99 -0.77
C LEU A 32 -11.34 2.76 -1.47
N PHE A 33 -10.44 2.04 -0.79
CA PHE A 33 -9.87 0.78 -1.31
C PHE A 33 -10.97 -0.22 -1.63
N ALA A 34 -11.92 -0.42 -0.71
CA ALA A 34 -13.05 -1.33 -0.90
C ALA A 34 -13.91 -0.97 -2.12
N LYS A 35 -14.10 0.33 -2.40
CA LYS A 35 -14.95 0.81 -3.52
C LYS A 35 -14.23 0.85 -4.86
N LYS A 36 -12.90 1.03 -4.86
CA LYS A 36 -12.13 1.42 -6.05
C LYS A 36 -11.12 0.37 -6.47
N LEU A 37 -10.45 -0.24 -5.51
CA LEU A 37 -9.29 -1.11 -5.77
C LEU A 37 -9.62 -2.59 -5.51
N LYS A 38 -10.53 -2.92 -4.59
CA LYS A 38 -10.81 -4.31 -4.19
C LYS A 38 -11.12 -5.24 -5.37
N ASP A 39 -12.04 -4.84 -6.24
CA ASP A 39 -12.45 -5.68 -7.39
C ASP A 39 -11.32 -5.84 -8.41
N ALA A 40 -10.56 -4.77 -8.67
CA ALA A 40 -9.44 -4.80 -9.59
C ALA A 40 -8.23 -5.58 -9.03
N CYS A 41 -7.99 -5.48 -7.72
CA CYS A 41 -6.91 -6.15 -7.02
C CYS A 41 -7.21 -7.62 -6.70
N GLY A 42 -8.49 -8.02 -6.61
CA GLY A 42 -8.89 -9.36 -6.20
C GLY A 42 -8.46 -9.76 -4.78
N MET A 43 -8.13 -8.78 -3.93
CA MET A 43 -7.66 -9.02 -2.56
C MET A 43 -8.29 -8.02 -1.56
N THR A 44 -8.24 -8.37 -0.27
CA THR A 44 -8.74 -7.52 0.80
C THR A 44 -7.79 -6.35 1.06
N GLY A 45 -8.31 -5.29 1.69
CA GLY A 45 -7.48 -4.15 2.11
C GLY A 45 -6.39 -4.56 3.11
N ALA A 46 -6.68 -5.52 4.01
CA ALA A 46 -5.67 -6.11 4.89
C ALA A 46 -4.53 -6.77 4.10
N ALA A 47 -4.87 -7.58 3.09
CA ALA A 47 -3.89 -8.27 2.27
C ALA A 47 -3.02 -7.30 1.45
N MET A 48 -3.58 -6.15 1.06
CA MET A 48 -2.85 -5.06 0.43
C MET A 48 -1.93 -4.36 1.43
N ALA A 49 -2.48 -3.88 2.54
CA ALA A 49 -1.70 -3.15 3.55
C ALA A 49 -0.54 -4.00 4.09
N GLY A 50 -0.74 -5.30 4.26
CA GLY A 50 0.31 -6.24 4.66
C GLY A 50 1.35 -6.58 3.60
N LYS A 51 1.32 -5.98 2.39
CA LYS A 51 2.37 -6.20 1.37
C LYS A 51 3.70 -5.54 1.72
N HIS A 52 3.64 -4.47 2.52
CA HIS A 52 4.79 -3.69 2.95
C HIS A 52 4.66 -3.37 4.44
N THR A 53 5.78 -3.10 5.08
CA THR A 53 5.85 -2.54 6.42
C THR A 53 5.37 -1.09 6.44
N GLN A 54 5.11 -0.55 7.62
CA GLN A 54 4.79 0.86 7.81
C GLN A 54 5.88 1.75 7.17
N GLY A 55 7.16 1.46 7.44
CA GLY A 55 8.29 2.21 6.89
C GLY A 55 8.38 2.14 5.37
N GLU A 56 8.18 0.97 4.78
CA GLU A 56 8.17 0.80 3.32
C GLU A 56 7.02 1.57 2.66
N TRP A 57 5.83 1.56 3.25
CA TRP A 57 4.72 2.40 2.76
C TRP A 57 5.03 3.89 2.84
N GLU A 58 5.68 4.33 3.91
CA GLU A 58 6.12 5.72 4.08
C GLU A 58 7.15 6.12 3.01
N ASP A 59 8.13 5.26 2.74
CA ASP A 59 9.14 5.49 1.71
C ASP A 59 8.52 5.54 0.31
N LEU A 60 7.59 4.65 0.00
CA LEU A 60 6.86 4.66 -1.27
C LEU A 60 6.06 5.95 -1.44
N HIS A 61 5.42 6.42 -0.37
CA HIS A 61 4.65 7.66 -0.39
C HIS A 61 5.55 8.90 -0.56
N LYS A 62 6.61 9.03 0.25
CA LYS A 62 7.56 10.16 0.17
C LYS A 62 8.27 10.26 -1.17
N ASN A 63 8.54 9.12 -1.82
CA ASN A 63 9.17 9.07 -3.13
C ASN A 63 8.17 9.23 -4.30
N GLY A 64 6.88 9.45 -4.04
CA GLY A 64 5.84 9.57 -5.07
C GLY A 64 5.58 8.27 -5.85
N LYS A 65 6.00 7.12 -5.32
CA LYS A 65 5.91 5.80 -5.97
C LYS A 65 4.69 4.99 -5.57
N LEU A 66 3.88 5.48 -4.64
CA LEU A 66 2.73 4.75 -4.10
C LEU A 66 1.75 4.29 -5.20
N ALA A 67 1.36 5.18 -6.12
CA ALA A 67 0.44 4.84 -7.22
C ALA A 67 1.02 3.75 -8.13
N GLN A 68 2.32 3.83 -8.43
CA GLN A 68 3.01 2.85 -9.25
C GLN A 68 3.03 1.50 -8.55
N GLU A 69 3.34 1.47 -7.25
CA GLU A 69 3.38 0.23 -6.48
C GLU A 69 2.00 -0.42 -6.36
N ILE A 70 0.94 0.38 -6.17
CA ILE A 70 -0.44 -0.13 -6.21
C ILE A 70 -0.73 -0.84 -7.54
N LYS A 71 -0.29 -0.27 -8.67
CA LYS A 71 -0.45 -0.90 -9.99
C LYS A 71 0.46 -2.11 -10.19
N THR A 72 1.65 -2.13 -9.60
CA THR A 72 2.53 -3.31 -9.60
C THR A 72 1.85 -4.49 -8.90
N ILE A 73 1.23 -4.24 -7.75
CA ILE A 73 0.51 -5.27 -6.98
C ILE A 73 -0.82 -5.63 -7.66
N CYS A 74 -1.51 -4.63 -8.21
CA CYS A 74 -2.83 -4.75 -8.83
C CYS A 74 -2.83 -4.16 -10.25
N PRO A 75 -2.35 -4.89 -11.27
CA PRO A 75 -2.19 -4.36 -12.63
C PRO A 75 -3.51 -4.01 -13.33
N SER A 76 -4.65 -4.50 -12.83
CA SER A 76 -5.97 -4.21 -13.39
C SER A 76 -6.60 -2.91 -12.88
N VAL A 77 -5.91 -2.18 -11.99
CA VAL A 77 -6.38 -0.90 -11.42
C VAL A 77 -6.33 0.20 -12.48
N LYS A 78 -7.38 1.02 -12.55
CA LYS A 78 -7.46 2.16 -13.45
C LYS A 78 -6.66 3.34 -12.90
N ASP A 79 -6.11 4.17 -13.79
CA ASP A 79 -5.40 5.39 -13.41
C ASP A 79 -6.24 6.32 -12.51
N ASP A 80 -7.53 6.46 -12.84
CA ASP A 80 -8.48 7.28 -12.07
C ASP A 80 -8.67 6.80 -10.63
N ASP A 81 -8.52 5.51 -10.38
CA ASP A 81 -8.73 4.90 -9.06
C ASP A 81 -7.50 5.07 -8.14
N VAL A 82 -6.36 5.52 -8.68
CA VAL A 82 -5.13 5.90 -7.96
C VAL A 82 -4.71 7.35 -8.21
N ALA A 83 -5.66 8.23 -8.53
CA ALA A 83 -5.41 9.66 -8.67
C ALA A 83 -4.81 10.27 -7.38
N ASP A 84 -3.99 11.31 -7.50
CA ASP A 84 -3.23 11.92 -6.38
C ASP A 84 -4.10 12.27 -5.16
N LYS A 85 -5.33 12.75 -5.40
CA LYS A 85 -6.32 13.06 -4.35
C LYS A 85 -6.73 11.87 -3.47
N TYR A 86 -6.40 10.64 -3.89
CA TYR A 86 -6.69 9.40 -3.19
C TYR A 86 -5.46 8.79 -2.52
N LEU A 87 -4.27 9.15 -2.98
CA LEU A 87 -3.02 8.53 -2.54
C LEU A 87 -2.75 8.73 -1.06
N GLU A 88 -3.02 9.93 -0.51
CA GLU A 88 -2.89 10.20 0.92
C GLU A 88 -3.77 9.25 1.76
N HIS A 89 -5.03 9.07 1.35
CA HIS A 89 -5.95 8.17 2.06
C HIS A 89 -5.53 6.70 1.95
N TYR A 90 -5.03 6.27 0.80
CA TYR A 90 -4.49 4.92 0.65
C TYR A 90 -3.24 4.73 1.51
N PHE A 91 -2.33 5.70 1.52
CA PHE A 91 -1.16 5.70 2.38
C PHE A 91 -1.53 5.58 3.84
N ASP A 92 -2.45 6.42 4.35
CA ASP A 92 -2.87 6.35 5.76
C ASP A 92 -3.38 4.95 6.14
N PHE A 93 -4.18 4.36 5.26
CA PHE A 93 -4.71 3.01 5.46
C PHE A 93 -3.59 1.97 5.43
N PHE A 94 -2.74 1.97 4.41
CA PHE A 94 -1.68 0.98 4.27
C PHE A 94 -0.61 1.10 5.35
N HIS A 95 -0.22 2.33 5.70
CA HIS A 95 0.71 2.62 6.79
C HIS A 95 0.13 2.18 8.14
N LYS A 96 -1.15 2.45 8.43
CA LYS A 96 -1.77 2.06 9.70
C LYS A 96 -1.84 0.54 9.88
N PHE A 97 -2.07 -0.19 8.80
CA PHE A 97 -2.26 -1.64 8.80
C PHE A 97 -1.12 -2.39 8.11
N GLY A 98 0.08 -1.78 8.07
CA GLY A 98 1.29 -2.40 7.53
C GLY A 98 1.60 -3.71 8.25
N SER A 99 2.40 -4.58 7.63
CA SER A 99 2.64 -5.95 8.12
C SER A 99 3.21 -6.01 9.54
N ASP A 100 3.92 -4.98 9.96
CA ASP A 100 4.58 -4.81 11.26
C ASP A 100 3.79 -3.95 12.26
N SER A 101 2.62 -3.43 11.87
CA SER A 101 1.84 -2.50 12.68
C SER A 101 1.16 -3.14 13.90
N GLY A 102 0.98 -4.47 13.91
CA GLY A 102 0.14 -5.18 14.87
C GLY A 102 -1.36 -4.84 14.80
N ASN A 103 -1.76 -3.96 13.87
CA ASN A 103 -3.15 -3.57 13.65
C ASN A 103 -3.78 -4.49 12.60
N VAL A 104 -4.95 -5.04 12.92
CA VAL A 104 -5.75 -5.82 11.96
C VAL A 104 -6.98 -5.00 11.59
N PRO A 105 -7.16 -4.61 10.31
CA PRO A 105 -8.35 -3.89 9.91
C PRO A 105 -9.56 -4.83 9.90
N ALA A 106 -10.70 -4.36 10.40
CA ALA A 106 -11.97 -5.05 10.24
C ALA A 106 -12.45 -4.85 8.80
N CYS A 107 -11.94 -5.62 7.84
CA CYS A 107 -12.23 -5.47 6.41
C CYS A 107 -12.62 -6.78 5.72
#